data_AF-A0A6N7FXG9-F1
#
_entry.id   AF-A0A6N7FXG9-F1
#
_cell.length_a   1.000
_cell.length_b   1.000
_cell.length_c   1.000
_cell.angle_alpha   90.00
_cell.angle_beta   90.00
_cell.angle_gamma   90.00
#
_symmetry.space_group_name_H-M   'P 1'
#
loop_
_entity.id
_entity.type
_entity.pdbx_description
1 polymer ?
#
loop_
_entity_poly.entity_id
_entity_poly.type
_entity_poly.pdbx_seq_one_letter_code
_entity_poly.pdbx_strand_id
1 'polypeptide(L)' 'MVFISDPGNAKDSFLATPVIANLEVTRAGNVNIVDQTTAAALLIPSPVNISHLLDQLGPALAKIGA' A
#
# COMPACT_ATOMS: atom_id res chain seq x y z
N MET A 1 8.43 1.24 -3.66
CA MET A 1 7.01 0.85 -3.49
C MET A 1 6.41 1.64 -2.36
N VAL A 2 5.12 1.95 -2.46
CA VAL A 2 4.35 2.68 -1.44
C VAL A 2 3.04 1.93 -1.17
N PHE A 3 2.67 1.80 0.11
CA PHE A 3 1.36 1.32 0.53
C PHE A 3 0.50 2.51 0.97
N ILE A 4 -0.74 2.57 0.50
CA ILE A 4 -1.65 3.68 0.78
C ILE A 4 -2.97 3.11 1.28
N SER A 5 -3.45 3.62 2.41
CA SER A 5 -4.79 3.30 2.91
C SER A 5 -5.83 4.14 2.16
N ASP A 6 -6.80 3.51 1.52
CA ASP A 6 -7.92 4.21 0.88
C ASP A 6 -9.27 3.68 1.40
N PRO A 7 -9.88 4.36 2.38
CA PRO A 7 -11.15 3.92 2.97
C PRO A 7 -12.37 4.20 2.09
N GLY A 8 -12.23 4.84 0.91
CA GLY A 8 -13.36 5.41 0.18
C GLY A 8 -13.29 5.37 -1.33
N ASN A 9 -12.42 4.53 -1.92
CA ASN A 9 -12.20 4.44 -3.37
C ASN A 9 -11.73 5.79 -3.99
N ALA A 10 -11.01 6.58 -3.20
CA ALA A 10 -10.39 7.83 -3.63
C ALA A 10 -9.05 7.61 -4.36
N LYS A 11 -8.60 6.36 -4.51
CA LYS A 11 -7.37 5.96 -5.19
C LYS A 11 -7.16 6.68 -6.51
N ASP A 12 -8.15 6.63 -7.40
CA ASP A 12 -7.98 7.17 -8.75
C ASP A 12 -7.79 8.68 -8.73
N SER A 13 -8.54 9.38 -7.87
CA SER A 13 -8.38 10.82 -7.64
C SER A 13 -7.04 11.17 -7.00
N PHE A 14 -6.56 10.35 -6.05
CA PHE A 14 -5.25 10.54 -5.42
C PHE A 14 -4.11 10.36 -6.44
N LEU A 15 -4.17 9.29 -7.24
CA LEU A 15 -3.19 8.99 -8.29
C LEU A 15 -3.21 10.02 -9.43
N ALA A 16 -4.36 10.65 -9.69
CA ALA A 16 -4.49 11.73 -10.67
C ALA A 16 -3.90 13.07 -10.20
N THR A 17 -3.55 13.21 -8.92
CA THR A 17 -2.94 14.45 -8.41
C THR A 17 -1.59 14.69 -9.08
N PRO A 18 -1.30 15.85 -9.71
CA PRO A 18 -0.10 16.05 -10.53
C PRO A 18 1.22 15.71 -9.84
N VAL A 19 1.35 16.02 -8.55
CA VAL A 19 2.56 15.67 -7.79
C VAL A 19 2.70 14.17 -7.59
N ILE A 20 1.59 13.46 -7.36
CA ILE A 20 1.56 12.01 -7.14
C ILE A 20 1.76 11.25 -8.46
N ALA A 21 1.10 11.69 -9.53
CA ALA A 21 1.21 11.11 -10.87
C ALA A 21 2.66 11.13 -11.39
N ASN A 22 3.43 12.18 -11.07
CA ASN A 22 4.81 12.34 -11.51
C ASN A 22 5.84 11.57 -10.66
N LEU A 23 5.44 11.00 -9.51
CA LEU A 23 6.35 10.17 -8.71
C LEU A 23 6.78 8.93 -9.51
N GLU A 24 8.06 8.57 -9.40
CA GLU A 24 8.59 7.36 -10.03
C GLU A 24 7.86 6.11 -9.57
N VAL A 25 7.52 6.02 -8.28
CA VAL A 25 6.77 4.89 -7.72
C VAL A 25 5.36 4.75 -8.32
N THR A 26 4.73 5.86 -8.71
CA THR A 26 3.42 5.87 -9.38
C THR A 26 3.58 5.44 -10.83
N ARG A 27 4.55 6.03 -11.55
CA ARG A 27 4.84 5.68 -12.95
C ARG A 27 5.28 4.22 -13.13
N ALA A 28 5.98 3.66 -12.13
CA ALA A 28 6.41 2.28 -12.10
C ALA A 28 5.30 1.30 -11.65
N GLY A 29 4.07 1.76 -11.39
CA GLY A 29 2.96 0.90 -10.95
C GLY A 29 3.15 0.29 -9.55
N ASN A 30 4.05 0.85 -8.75
CA ASN A 30 4.46 0.33 -7.45
C ASN A 30 3.70 0.97 -6.27
N VAL A 31 2.43 1.35 -6.52
CA VAL A 31 1.49 1.85 -5.53
C VAL A 31 0.49 0.74 -5.20
N ASN A 32 0.50 0.29 -3.95
CA ASN A 32 -0.37 -0.77 -3.46
C ASN A 32 -1.38 -0.17 -2.49
N ILE A 33 -2.66 -0.44 -2.73
CA ILE A 33 -3.73 0.01 -1.85
C ILE A 33 -3.98 -1.06 -0.80
N VAL A 34 -4.03 -0.64 0.45
CA VAL A 34 -4.35 -1.50 1.59
C VAL A 34 -5.67 -1.06 2.19
N ASP A 35 -6.41 -2.03 2.73
CA ASP A 35 -7.65 -1.74 3.43
C ASP A 35 -7.39 -1.07 4.80
N GLN A 36 -8.46 -0.58 5.42
CA GLN A 36 -8.39 0.09 6.72
C GLN A 36 -7.88 -0.83 7.83
N THR A 37 -8.19 -2.13 7.77
CA THR A 37 -7.73 -3.13 8.76
C THR A 37 -6.22 -3.30 8.71
N THR A 38 -5.66 -3.42 7.51
CA THR A 38 -4.23 -3.56 7.27
C THR A 38 -3.49 -2.27 7.62
N ALA A 39 -4.07 -1.11 7.29
CA ALA A 39 -3.54 0.18 7.71
C ALA A 39 -3.51 0.32 9.24
N ALA A 40 -4.58 -0.09 9.94
CA ALA A 40 -4.62 -0.09 11.40
C ALA A 40 -3.59 -1.06 12.00
N ALA A 41 -3.43 -2.24 11.42
CA ALA A 41 -2.42 -3.21 11.83
C ALA A 41 -0.98 -2.70 11.63
N LEU A 42 -0.73 -1.86 10.63
CA LEU A 42 0.56 -1.19 10.42
C LEU A 42 0.84 -0.09 11.46
N LEU A 43 -0.20 0.64 11.89
CA LEU A 43 -0.07 1.70 12.90
C LEU A 43 0.19 1.15 14.30
N ILE A 44 -0.40 -0.01 14.62
CA ILE A 44 -0.24 -0.68 15.92
C ILE A 44 0.30 -2.09 15.65
N PRO A 45 1.60 -2.23 15.39
CA PRO A 45 2.20 -3.53 15.14
C PRO A 45 2.12 -4.37 16.41
N SER A 46 1.51 -5.55 16.30
CA SER A 46 1.46 -6.54 17.37
C SER A 46 1.81 -7.92 16.82
N PRO A 47 2.36 -8.83 17.64
CA PRO A 47 2.68 -10.20 17.19
C PRO A 47 1.48 -10.92 16.56
N VAL A 48 0.27 -10.62 17.04
CA VAL A 48 -0.99 -11.21 16.55
C VAL A 48 -1.28 -10.80 15.11
N ASN A 49 -0.86 -9.59 14.70
CA ASN A 49 -1.16 -9.06 13.38
C ASN A 49 -0.04 -9.33 12.35
N ILE A 50 1.10 -9.89 12.76
CA ILE A 50 2.24 -10.11 11.85
C ILE A 50 1.86 -11.04 10.70
N SER A 51 1.19 -12.16 10.97
CA SER A 51 0.78 -13.09 9.91
C SER A 51 -0.16 -12.42 8.90
N HIS A 52 -1.16 -11.67 9.38
CA HIS A 52 -2.05 -10.88 8.53
C HIS A 52 -1.28 -9.87 7.66
N LEU A 53 -0.34 -9.13 8.26
CA LEU A 53 0.48 -8.16 7.52
C LEU A 53 1.37 -8.84 6.47
N LEU A 54 1.95 -10.00 6.77
CA LEU A 54 2.76 -10.75 5.81
C LEU A 54 1.91 -11.28 4.65
N ASP A 55 0.69 -11.76 4.92
CA ASP A 55 -0.21 -12.24 3.87
C ASP A 55 -0.65 -11.10 2.94
N GLN A 56 -0.93 -9.92 3.50
CA GLN A 56 -1.39 -8.76 2.72
C GLN A 56 -0.25 -8.05 1.97
N LEU A 57 0.93 -7.92 2.58
CA LEU A 57 2.03 -7.13 2.02
C LEU A 57 3.06 -7.99 1.28
N GLY A 58 3.18 -9.27 1.64
CA GLY A 58 4.15 -10.22 1.10
C GLY A 58 4.16 -10.32 -0.42
N PRO A 59 3.00 -10.49 -1.09
CA PRO A 59 2.94 -10.54 -2.55
C PRO A 59 3.46 -9.27 -3.24
N ALA A 60 3.27 -8.11 -2.62
CA ALA A 60 3.77 -6.84 -3.16
C ALA A 60 5.28 -6.67 -2.91
N LEU A 61 5.76 -7.10 -1.73
CA LEU A 61 7.19 -7.09 -1.39
C LEU A 61 8.01 -8.04 -2.28
N ALA A 62 7.46 -9.22 -2.60
CA ALA A 62 8.12 -10.22 -3.43
C ALA A 62 8.42 -9.71 -4.87
N LYS A 63 7.60 -8.80 -5.40
CA LYS A 63 7.77 -8.22 -6.75
C LYS A 63 9.00 -7.32 -6.89
N ILE A 64 9.63 -6.92 -5.78
CA ILE A 64 10.74 -5.97 -5.75
C ILE A 64 12.04 -6.67 -5.36
N GLY A 65 11.95 -7.80 -4.66
CA GLY A 65 13.10 -8.61 -4.27
C GLY A 65 13.55 -9.62 -5.34
N ALA A 66 12.84 -9.72 -6.46
CA ALA A 66 13.15 -10.57 -7.62
C ALA A 66 13.76 -9.73 -8.75
#